data_AF-A0A4R2T1L2-F1
#
_entry.id   AF-A0A4R2T1L2-F1
#
_cell.length_a   1.000
_cell.length_b   1.000
_cell.length_c   1.000
_cell.angle_alpha   90.00
_cell.angle_beta   90.00
_cell.angle_gamma   90.00
#
_symmetry.space_group_name_H-M   'P 1'
#
loop_
_entity.id
_entity.type
_entity.pdbx_description
1 polymer ?
#
loop_
_entity_poly.entity_id
_entity_poly.type
_entity_poly.pdbx_seq_one_letter_code
_entity_poly.pdbx_strand_id
1 'polypeptide(L)'
;MNNKSISILPVFVIVLGIFLNIPEFLMGDAATTKNVVTTFMYTTTWTFVLTYVIKNKNYIAIKCYILFWIITLVFSMLMAYVNVVVIPPIVDWAIPFVIVFLTPWYGIQFLIENNLAFSIVIASISLVICKILLVALKQAKQHAK
;
A
#
# COMPACT_ATOMS: atom_id res chain seq x y z
N MET A 1 -1.45 14.27 -18.54
CA MET A 1 -0.64 14.45 -17.31
C MET A 1 0.81 14.11 -17.67
N ASN A 2 1.79 14.98 -17.40
CA ASN A 2 3.19 14.65 -17.72
C ASN A 2 3.68 13.51 -16.81
N ASN A 3 4.55 12.62 -17.30
CA ASN A 3 5.12 11.46 -16.59
C ASN A 3 5.58 11.81 -15.16
N LYS A 4 6.15 13.00 -14.94
CA LYS A 4 6.57 13.48 -13.61
C LYS A 4 5.40 13.60 -12.63
N SER A 5 4.27 14.16 -13.05
CA SER A 5 3.09 14.35 -12.20
C SER A 5 2.45 13.03 -11.75
N ILE A 6 2.53 11.98 -12.57
CA ILE A 6 2.01 10.64 -12.22
C ILE A 6 2.87 9.97 -11.16
N SER A 7 4.19 10.19 -11.19
CA SER A 7 5.09 9.65 -10.17
C SER A 7 4.96 10.37 -8.82
N ILE A 8 4.62 11.67 -8.82
CA ILE A 8 4.52 12.48 -7.59
C ILE A 8 3.19 12.23 -6.85
N LEU A 9 2.10 11.97 -7.58
CA LEU A 9 0.76 11.86 -7.00
C LEU A 9 0.64 10.75 -5.92
N PRO A 10 1.13 9.51 -6.12
CA PRO A 10 1.13 8.50 -5.06
C PRO A 10 1.93 8.91 -3.83
N VAL A 11 3.08 9.57 -4.02
CA VAL A 11 3.93 10.02 -2.91
C VAL A 11 3.17 11.03 -2.05
N PHE A 12 2.52 12.01 -2.69
CA PHE A 12 1.71 12.99 -1.99
C PHE A 12 0.58 12.32 -1.18
N VAL A 13 -0.14 11.37 -1.78
CA VAL A 13 -1.25 10.69 -1.11
C VAL A 13 -0.78 9.74 0.00
N ILE A 14 0.41 9.14 -0.12
CA ILE A 14 1.05 8.41 0.99
C ILE A 14 1.34 9.36 2.15
N VAL A 15 2.00 10.49 1.90
CA VAL A 15 2.36 11.47 2.93
C VAL A 15 1.10 11.99 3.63
N LEU A 16 0.08 12.38 2.87
CA LEU A 16 -1.21 12.80 3.41
C LEU A 16 -1.86 11.68 4.24
N GLY A 17 -1.84 10.44 3.72
CA GLY A 17 -2.41 9.28 4.40
C GLY A 17 -1.72 8.96 5.72
N ILE A 18 -0.40 9.12 5.78
CA ILE A 18 0.36 9.01 7.03
C ILE A 18 -0.11 10.08 8.01
N PHE A 19 -0.04 11.37 7.65
CA PHE A 19 -0.42 12.45 8.57
C PHE A 19 -1.85 12.33 9.10
N LEU A 20 -2.79 11.89 8.27
CA LEU A 20 -4.19 11.79 8.67
C LEU A 20 -4.51 10.55 9.53
N ASN A 21 -3.74 9.46 9.40
CA ASN A 21 -4.00 8.19 10.10
C ASN A 21 -2.98 7.86 11.20
N ILE A 22 -1.82 8.53 11.27
CA ILE A 22 -0.75 8.18 12.21
C ILE A 22 -1.17 8.22 13.70
N PRO A 23 -2.02 9.15 14.17
CA PRO A 23 -2.38 9.18 15.59
C PRO A 23 -3.09 7.89 15.99
N GLU A 24 -4.16 7.54 15.29
CA GLU A 24 -4.94 6.35 15.62
C GLU A 24 -4.17 5.05 15.32
N PHE A 25 -3.40 5.03 14.22
CA PHE A 25 -2.62 3.86 13.83
C PHE A 25 -1.54 3.48 14.85
N LEU A 26 -0.80 4.46 15.38
CA LEU A 26 0.27 4.18 16.36
C LEU A 26 -0.26 3.98 17.78
N MET A 27 -1.36 4.63 18.14
CA MET A 27 -2.00 4.44 19.45
C MET A 27 -2.81 3.14 19.52
N GLY A 28 -3.11 2.52 18.36
CA GLY A 28 -3.92 1.31 18.29
C GLY A 28 -5.39 1.58 18.63
N ASP A 29 -5.84 2.81 18.39
CA ASP A 29 -7.21 3.24 18.67
C ASP A 29 -8.22 2.56 17.73
N ALA A 30 -9.51 2.85 17.90
CA ALA A 30 -10.51 2.48 16.91
C ALA A 30 -10.39 3.40 15.68
N ALA A 31 -10.47 2.83 14.48
CA ALA A 31 -10.55 3.63 13.27
C ALA A 31 -11.81 4.50 13.27
N THR A 32 -11.70 5.69 12.67
CA THR A 32 -12.77 6.68 12.56
C THR A 32 -13.20 6.87 11.11
N THR A 33 -14.29 7.61 10.89
CA THR A 33 -14.75 8.00 9.54
C THR A 33 -13.66 8.73 8.75
N LYS A 34 -12.82 9.54 9.41
CA LYS A 34 -11.65 10.18 8.78
C LYS A 34 -10.71 9.15 8.16
N ASN A 35 -10.40 8.08 8.90
CA ASN A 35 -9.48 7.04 8.42
C ASN A 35 -10.05 6.29 7.21
N VAL A 36 -11.37 6.02 7.21
CA VAL A 36 -12.08 5.42 6.06
C VAL A 36 -11.95 6.30 4.82
N VAL A 37 -12.21 7.60 4.96
CA VAL A 37 -12.11 8.57 3.87
C VAL A 37 -10.67 8.64 3.34
N THR A 38 -9.67 8.66 4.22
CA THR A 38 -8.25 8.63 3.84
C THR A 38 -7.91 7.38 3.03
N THR A 39 -8.32 6.19 3.49
CA THR A 39 -8.09 4.93 2.78
C THR A 39 -8.80 4.90 1.43
N PHE A 40 -10.02 5.42 1.34
CA PHE A 40 -10.74 5.53 0.07
C PHE A 40 -10.02 6.43 -0.95
N MET A 41 -9.52 7.59 -0.52
CA MET A 41 -8.70 8.47 -1.38
C MET A 41 -7.40 7.79 -1.82
N TYR A 42 -6.75 7.09 -0.90
CA TYR A 42 -5.53 6.33 -1.17
C TYR A 42 -5.77 5.25 -2.23
N THR A 43 -6.80 4.41 -2.05
CA THR A 43 -7.14 3.34 -3.00
C THR A 43 -7.54 3.90 -4.36
N THR A 44 -8.35 4.95 -4.40
CA THR A 44 -8.78 5.59 -5.65
C THR A 44 -7.59 6.16 -6.44
N THR A 45 -6.65 6.79 -5.73
CA THR A 45 -5.42 7.33 -6.34
C THR A 45 -4.57 6.22 -6.94
N TRP A 46 -4.35 5.12 -6.20
CA TRP A 46 -3.60 3.98 -6.72
C TRP A 46 -4.27 3.35 -7.93
N THR A 47 -5.58 3.14 -7.91
CA THR A 47 -6.29 2.61 -9.08
C THR A 47 -6.09 3.52 -10.30
N PHE A 48 -6.25 4.83 -10.15
CA PHE A 48 -6.03 5.78 -11.25
C PHE A 48 -4.60 5.73 -11.80
N VAL A 49 -3.60 5.76 -10.91
CA VAL A 49 -2.18 5.76 -11.30
C VAL A 49 -1.78 4.45 -11.96
N LEU A 50 -2.23 3.31 -11.44
CA LEU A 50 -1.96 1.98 -12.01
C LEU A 50 -2.59 1.87 -13.41
N THR A 51 -3.86 2.24 -13.57
CA THR A 51 -4.52 2.23 -14.89
C THR A 51 -3.79 3.12 -15.88
N TYR A 52 -3.38 4.33 -15.46
CA TYR A 52 -2.65 5.25 -16.32
C TYR A 52 -1.31 4.64 -16.77
N VAL A 53 -0.50 4.13 -15.84
CA VAL A 53 0.83 3.62 -16.14
C VAL A 53 0.80 2.35 -16.98
N ILE A 54 -0.18 1.48 -16.74
CA ILE A 54 -0.40 0.27 -17.55
C ILE A 54 -0.81 0.65 -18.98
N LYS A 55 -1.78 1.56 -19.14
CA LYS A 55 -2.26 2.00 -20.48
C LYS A 55 -1.14 2.63 -21.30
N ASN A 56 -0.29 3.43 -20.67
CA ASN A 56 0.84 4.09 -21.32
C ASN A 56 2.09 3.21 -21.42
N LYS A 57 2.03 1.95 -20.93
CA LYS A 57 3.15 0.99 -20.95
C LYS A 57 4.46 1.58 -20.42
N ASN A 58 4.38 2.45 -19.40
CA ASN A 58 5.56 3.11 -18.86
C ASN A 58 6.38 2.11 -18.03
N TYR A 59 7.35 1.49 -18.68
CA TYR A 59 8.14 0.38 -18.14
C TYR A 59 8.86 0.72 -16.82
N ILE A 60 9.42 1.93 -16.72
CA ILE A 60 10.15 2.37 -15.52
C ILE A 60 9.18 2.52 -14.36
N ALA A 61 8.04 3.20 -14.57
CA ALA A 61 7.04 3.38 -13.52
C ALA A 61 6.44 2.04 -13.05
N ILE A 62 6.16 1.11 -13.98
CA ILE A 62 5.68 -0.24 -13.63
C ILE A 62 6.68 -0.95 -12.69
N LYS A 63 7.99 -0.90 -12.97
CA LYS A 63 9.01 -1.49 -12.08
C LYS A 63 9.01 -0.87 -10.68
N CYS A 64 8.98 0.45 -10.59
CA CYS A 64 8.96 1.15 -9.31
C CYS A 64 7.72 0.77 -8.49
N TYR A 65 6.56 0.67 -9.14
CA TYR A 65 5.33 0.27 -8.46
C TYR A 65 5.32 -1.20 -8.05
N ILE A 66 5.90 -2.12 -8.85
CA ILE A 66 6.10 -3.50 -8.41
C ILE A 66 6.93 -3.54 -7.13
N LEU A 67 8.05 -2.82 -7.08
CA LEU A 67 8.88 -2.76 -5.89
C LEU A 67 8.10 -2.22 -4.68
N PHE A 68 7.35 -1.13 -4.85
CA PHE A 68 6.49 -0.56 -3.81
C PHE A 68 5.50 -1.59 -3.24
N TRP A 69 4.79 -2.32 -4.12
CA TRP A 69 3.78 -3.29 -3.69
C TRP A 69 4.38 -4.57 -3.12
N ILE A 70 5.58 -4.98 -3.57
CA ILE A 70 6.33 -6.07 -2.94
C ILE A 70 6.75 -5.70 -1.51
N ILE A 71 7.25 -4.48 -1.29
CA ILE A 71 7.63 -4.02 0.04
C ILE A 71 6.39 -3.97 0.95
N THR A 72 5.27 -3.45 0.44
CA THR A 72 3.99 -3.44 1.16
C THR A 72 3.55 -4.86 1.52
N LEU A 73 3.66 -5.81 0.59
CA LEU A 73 3.36 -7.22 0.82
C LEU A 73 4.23 -7.80 1.95
N VAL A 74 5.54 -7.59 1.91
CA VAL A 74 6.47 -8.08 2.93
C VAL A 74 6.12 -7.55 4.32
N PHE A 75 5.88 -6.25 4.47
CA PHE A 75 5.53 -5.66 5.77
C PHE A 75 4.14 -6.04 6.25
N SER A 76 3.17 -6.24 5.34
CA SER A 76 1.85 -6.77 5.72
C SER A 76 1.91 -8.23 6.20
N MET A 77 2.75 -9.06 5.58
CA MET A 77 3.01 -10.43 6.05
C MET A 77 3.74 -10.44 7.40
N LEU A 78 4.73 -9.56 7.59
CA LEU A 78 5.42 -9.40 8.86
C LEU A 78 4.43 -9.00 9.98
N MET A 79 3.54 -8.05 9.71
CA MET A 79 2.51 -7.65 10.66
C MET A 79 1.53 -8.78 10.96
N ALA A 80 1.10 -9.54 9.96
CA ALA A 80 0.27 -10.73 10.18
C ALA A 80 0.98 -11.75 11.09
N TYR A 81 2.27 -12.01 10.85
CA TYR A 81 3.08 -12.91 11.68
C TYR A 81 3.17 -12.43 13.14
N VAL A 82 3.47 -11.14 13.36
CA VAL A 82 3.55 -10.53 14.69
C VAL A 82 2.22 -10.66 15.45
N ASN A 83 1.08 -10.59 14.75
CA ASN A 83 -0.25 -10.71 15.35
C ASN A 83 -0.68 -12.17 15.64
N VAL A 84 0.07 -13.19 15.20
CA VAL A 84 -0.24 -14.61 15.45
C VAL A 84 0.62 -15.20 16.58
N VAL A 85 1.83 -14.70 16.78
CA VAL A 85 2.74 -15.23 17.79
C VAL A 85 2.38 -14.75 19.20
N VAL A 86 2.45 -15.66 20.17
CA VAL A 86 2.15 -15.37 21.59
C VAL A 86 3.17 -14.42 22.20
N ILE A 87 4.44 -14.57 21.82
CA ILE A 87 5.54 -13.69 22.22
C ILE A 87 6.01 -12.96 20.97
N PRO A 88 5.62 -11.70 20.76
CA PRO A 88 6.00 -10.96 19.58
C PRO A 88 7.51 -10.70 19.56
N PRO A 89 8.18 -10.93 18.42
CA PRO A 89 9.59 -10.57 18.27
C PRO A 89 9.75 -9.04 18.33
N ILE A 90 10.94 -8.59 18.76
CA ILE A 90 11.31 -7.17 18.69
C ILE A 90 11.49 -6.80 17.21
N VAL A 91 10.58 -5.99 16.69
CA VAL A 91 10.53 -5.58 15.28
C VAL A 91 10.52 -4.06 15.11
N ASP A 92 11.12 -3.33 16.05
CA ASP A 92 11.10 -1.86 16.07
C ASP A 92 11.72 -1.25 14.79
N TRP A 93 12.68 -1.96 14.19
CA TRP A 93 13.28 -1.60 12.90
C TRP A 93 12.25 -1.53 11.75
N ALA A 94 11.13 -2.24 11.87
CA ALA A 94 10.07 -2.29 10.87
C ALA A 94 9.07 -1.12 10.98
N ILE A 95 9.01 -0.43 12.13
CA ILE A 95 8.07 0.67 12.41
C ILE A 95 8.03 1.72 11.28
N PRO A 96 9.15 2.32 10.83
CA PRO A 96 9.09 3.36 9.80
C PRO A 96 8.50 2.85 8.48
N PHE A 97 8.72 1.58 8.14
CA PHE A 97 8.16 0.98 6.93
C PHE A 97 6.67 0.68 7.10
N VAL A 98 6.27 0.14 8.25
CA VAL A 98 4.87 -0.08 8.58
C VAL A 98 4.09 1.24 8.53
N ILE A 99 4.65 2.33 9.03
CA ILE A 99 4.07 3.67 8.92
C ILE A 99 3.87 4.06 7.45
N VAL A 100 4.90 3.92 6.62
CA VAL A 100 4.84 4.37 5.22
C VAL A 100 3.88 3.53 4.37
N PHE A 101 3.90 2.21 4.55
CA PHE A 101 3.22 1.28 3.65
C PHE A 101 1.84 0.83 4.13
N LEU A 102 1.59 0.82 5.45
CA LEU A 102 0.36 0.27 6.03
C LEU A 102 -0.56 1.34 6.63
N THR A 103 -0.05 2.43 7.19
CA THR A 103 -0.89 3.48 7.82
C THR A 103 -1.96 4.08 6.88
N PRO A 104 -1.71 4.32 5.57
CA PRO A 104 -2.77 4.81 4.67
C PRO A 104 -3.98 3.87 4.54
N TRP A 105 -3.82 2.58 4.87
CA TRP A 105 -4.89 1.58 4.81
C TRP A 105 -5.75 1.50 6.06
N TYR A 106 -5.39 2.22 7.12
CA TYR A 106 -5.96 2.06 8.45
C TYR A 106 -7.50 2.19 8.51
N GLY A 107 -8.14 2.86 7.55
CA GLY A 107 -9.60 2.87 7.42
C GLY A 107 -10.23 1.49 7.23
N ILE A 108 -9.51 0.47 6.77
CA ILE A 108 -10.00 -0.92 6.71
C ILE A 108 -10.34 -1.44 8.12
N GLN A 109 -9.63 -0.97 9.14
CA GLN A 109 -9.84 -1.39 10.53
C GLN A 109 -11.19 -0.92 11.09
N PHE A 110 -11.85 0.04 10.44
CA PHE A 110 -13.22 0.44 10.72
C PHE A 110 -14.23 -0.68 10.37
N LEU A 111 -13.90 -1.50 9.37
CA LEU A 111 -14.73 -2.62 8.91
C LEU A 111 -14.32 -3.94 9.57
N ILE A 112 -13.03 -4.05 9.90
CA ILE A 112 -12.39 -5.27 10.37
C ILE A 112 -11.61 -4.90 11.63
N GLU A 113 -12.28 -4.95 12.78
CA GLU A 113 -11.73 -4.65 14.12
C GLU A 113 -10.73 -5.73 14.61
N ASN A 114 -9.92 -6.27 13.70
CA ASN A 114 -8.97 -7.33 13.95
C ASN A 114 -7.66 -7.08 13.18
N ASN A 115 -6.57 -6.86 13.91
CA ASN A 115 -5.25 -6.51 13.34
C ASN A 115 -4.67 -7.59 12.41
N LEU A 116 -4.94 -8.87 12.70
CA LEU A 116 -4.52 -9.98 11.86
C LEU A 116 -5.26 -9.94 10.52
N ALA A 117 -6.58 -9.83 10.57
CA ALA A 117 -7.40 -9.75 9.37
C ALA A 117 -7.10 -8.49 8.54
N PHE A 118 -6.88 -7.34 9.19
CA PHE A 118 -6.39 -6.12 8.55
C PHE A 118 -5.09 -6.36 7.75
N SER A 119 -4.10 -7.00 8.38
CA SER A 119 -2.81 -7.32 7.76
C SER A 119 -2.97 -8.28 6.57
N ILE A 120 -3.83 -9.30 6.70
CA ILE A 120 -4.13 -10.26 5.64
C ILE A 120 -4.82 -9.60 4.44
N VAL A 121 -5.73 -8.65 4.66
CA VAL A 121 -6.39 -7.92 3.58
C VAL A 121 -5.38 -7.10 2.78
N ILE A 122 -4.49 -6.35 3.46
CA ILE A 122 -3.44 -5.57 2.78
C ILE A 122 -2.49 -6.49 2.00
N ALA A 123 -2.11 -7.63 2.58
CA ALA A 123 -1.28 -8.63 1.90
C ALA A 123 -1.96 -9.15 0.63
N SER A 124 -3.24 -9.46 0.72
CA SER A 124 -4.05 -9.96 -0.40
C SER A 124 -4.15 -8.93 -1.53
N ILE A 125 -4.46 -7.67 -1.20
CA ILE A 125 -4.52 -6.58 -2.17
C ILE A 125 -3.15 -6.38 -2.85
N SER A 126 -2.07 -6.34 -2.05
CA SER A 126 -0.71 -6.15 -2.54
C SER A 126 -0.29 -7.27 -3.50
N LEU A 127 -0.62 -8.52 -3.17
CA LEU A 127 -0.36 -9.68 -4.03
C LEU A 127 -1.10 -9.58 -5.37
N VAL A 128 -2.38 -9.21 -5.36
CA VAL A 128 -3.19 -9.04 -6.57
C VAL A 128 -2.58 -7.95 -7.47
N ILE A 129 -2.23 -6.80 -6.88
CA ILE A 129 -1.64 -5.68 -7.64
C ILE A 129 -0.26 -6.07 -8.21
N CYS A 130 0.56 -6.78 -7.44
CA CYS A 130 1.85 -7.30 -7.93
C CYS A 130 1.66 -8.20 -9.15
N LYS A 131 0.69 -9.13 -9.12
CA LYS A 131 0.39 -10.01 -10.26
C LYS A 131 -0.02 -9.21 -11.50
N ILE A 132 -0.93 -8.23 -11.34
CA ILE A 132 -1.38 -7.36 -12.42
C ILE A 132 -0.19 -6.60 -13.04
N LEU A 133 0.65 -6.00 -12.21
CA LEU A 133 1.81 -5.24 -12.66
C LEU A 133 2.88 -6.12 -13.33
N LEU A 134 3.10 -7.35 -12.85
CA LEU A 134 4.03 -8.29 -13.49
C LEU A 134 3.57 -8.67 -14.90
N VAL A 135 2.27 -8.87 -15.10
CA VAL A 135 1.70 -9.10 -16.44
C VAL A 135 1.89 -7.86 -17.32
N ALA A 136 1.57 -6.67 -16.80
CA ALA A 136 1.75 -5.41 -17.51
C ALA A 136 3.24 -5.14 -17.87
N LEU A 137 4.18 -5.51 -17.00
CA LEU A 137 5.62 -5.37 -17.24
C LEU A 137 6.08 -6.22 -18.43
N LYS A 138 5.57 -7.46 -18.55
CA LYS A 138 5.86 -8.35 -19.68
C LYS A 138 5.37 -7.73 -20.99
N GLN A 139 4.17 -7.16 -20.99
CA GLN A 139 3.60 -6.48 -22.16
C GLN A 139 4.39 -5.23 -22.52
N ALA A 140 4.76 -4.38 -21.55
CA ALA A 140 5.53 -3.17 -21.80
C ALA A 140 6.94 -3.48 -22.36
N LYS A 141 7.59 -4.57 -21.91
CA LYS A 141 8.90 -4.99 -22.42
C LYS A 141 8.89 -5.37 -23.90
N GLN A 142 7.76 -5.89 -24.41
CA GLN A 142 7.62 -6.26 -25.83
C GLN A 142 7.54 -5.04 -26.75
N HIS A 143 7.06 -3.90 -26.26
CA HIS A 143 6.96 -2.66 -27.04
C HIS A 143 8.18 -1.74 -26.95
N ALA A 144 9.09 -2.01 -26.01
CA ALA A 144 10.33 -1.24 -25.82
C ALA A 144 11.53 -1.83 -26.58
N LYS A 145 11.32 -2.94 -27.29
CA LYS A 145 12.27 -3.50 -28.26
C LYS A 145 11.89 -3.01 -29.65
#